data_AF-A0A8S2V493-F1
#
_entry.id   AF-A0A8S2V493-F1
#
_cell.length_a   1.000
_cell.length_b   1.000
_cell.length_c   1.000
_cell.angle_alpha   90.00
_cell.angle_beta   90.00
_cell.angle_gamma   90.00
#
_symmetry.space_group_name_H-M   'P 1'
#
loop_
_entity.id
_entity.type
_entity.pdbx_description
1 polymer ?
#
loop_
_entity_poly.entity_id
_entity_poly.type
_entity_poly.pdbx_seq_one_letter_code
_entity_poly.pdbx_strand_id
1 'polypeptide(L)'
;MNTISKELINLRYLGSSIDEPKRLLQPITGYAYEPLLTLEEACEPLLNIVPRLPTYIWIAKENSKTPADDLTQEESAAIRLYTMQWDTSDNKVDQSLYRHLNRTLKESDRCKLRPWFRYLKLFLTALVKIPPSPRQIVWRGVHKNLVKDYPTGDHVTWWAFSSCTLSMPVLESDLYLGKEGTRTLFSIDAINGRTIRAHSQFTTEDEILLLPGTYFEVKSILNPAADLYIVHLQQMIPPHVLLEPPFKDAEIFPISNTESIPESLYFRKHSQQFRPWYKKNRICVSIAAAIALIIVVVVLAAVLGTRNTTSTVTLATNTTTTTTTTTTTVNTGSFYYNGLLPDPVSVAEAFYAFDGNLLDLYSRRNGEVIGGSIDYVKGYVAYGQAVVLNQSIATQINMKPIIALN
;
A
#
# COMPACT_ATOMS: atom_id res chain seq x y z
N MET A 1 26.80 -39.57 -14.62
CA MET A 1 26.68 -38.19 -14.10
C MET A 1 25.81 -37.43 -15.09
N ASN A 2 24.50 -37.43 -14.85
CA ASN A 2 23.54 -36.81 -15.75
C ASN A 2 23.66 -35.29 -15.65
N THR A 3 24.00 -34.68 -16.77
CA THR A 3 23.84 -33.25 -17.04
C THR A 3 22.34 -32.96 -17.03
N ILE A 4 21.78 -32.72 -15.85
CA ILE A 4 20.50 -32.04 -15.74
C ILE A 4 20.73 -30.69 -16.42
N SER A 5 20.03 -30.47 -17.53
CA SER A 5 19.99 -29.17 -18.20
C SER A 5 19.78 -28.09 -17.15
N LYS A 6 20.35 -26.91 -17.36
CA LYS A 6 19.93 -25.67 -16.68
C LYS A 6 18.47 -25.35 -17.05
N GLU A 7 17.53 -26.26 -16.78
CA GLU A 7 16.13 -25.90 -16.64
C GLU A 7 16.08 -24.90 -15.49
N LEU A 8 15.66 -23.70 -15.87
CA LEU A 8 15.73 -22.49 -15.09
C LEU A 8 15.11 -22.76 -13.70
N ILE A 9 15.77 -22.29 -12.65
CA ILE A 9 15.34 -22.46 -11.25
C ILE A 9 14.38 -21.33 -10.88
N ASN A 10 13.21 -21.61 -10.31
CA ASN A 10 12.34 -20.54 -9.82
C ASN A 10 12.70 -20.11 -8.39
N LEU A 11 13.54 -19.09 -8.27
CA LEU A 11 13.91 -18.53 -6.96
C LEU A 11 12.73 -17.89 -6.17
N ARG A 12 11.50 -17.78 -6.72
CA ARG A 12 10.34 -17.25 -5.96
C ARG A 12 9.90 -18.13 -4.82
N TYR A 13 10.13 -19.44 -4.93
CA TYR A 13 9.90 -20.37 -3.83
C TYR A 13 10.89 -20.11 -2.70
N LEU A 14 12.12 -19.71 -3.03
CA LEU A 14 13.16 -19.33 -2.09
C LEU A 14 12.94 -17.91 -1.58
N GLY A 15 12.02 -17.75 -0.62
CA GLY A 15 11.95 -16.49 0.14
C GLY A 15 13.24 -16.28 0.92
N SER A 16 14.18 -15.46 0.44
CA SER A 16 15.37 -15.11 1.24
C SER A 16 15.00 -14.36 2.53
N SER A 17 13.78 -13.82 2.62
CA SER A 17 13.07 -13.66 3.88
C SER A 17 11.56 -13.48 3.66
N ILE A 18 10.75 -14.25 4.38
CA ILE A 18 9.35 -13.89 4.69
C ILE A 18 9.41 -12.93 5.89
N ASP A 19 10.14 -11.81 5.74
CA ASP A 19 10.05 -10.73 6.72
C ASP A 19 8.76 -9.97 6.43
N GLU A 20 7.63 -10.60 6.75
CA GLU A 20 6.34 -9.92 6.69
C GLU A 20 6.30 -8.84 7.78
N PRO A 21 5.65 -7.70 7.50
CA PRO A 21 5.37 -6.70 8.51
C PRO A 21 4.68 -7.33 9.72
N LYS A 22 5.24 -7.11 10.92
CA LYS A 22 4.66 -7.56 12.19
C LYS A 22 3.37 -6.84 12.58
N ARG A 23 2.97 -5.84 11.80
CA ARG A 23 1.76 -5.05 11.98
C ARG A 23 0.92 -5.12 10.71
N LEU A 24 -0.39 -5.06 10.87
CA LEU A 24 -1.31 -4.91 9.76
C LEU A 24 -1.03 -3.59 9.04
N LEU A 25 -0.88 -3.64 7.73
CA LEU A 25 -0.68 -2.46 6.88
C LEU A 25 -2.01 -1.95 6.32
N GLN A 26 -1.97 -0.74 5.75
CA GLN A 26 -3.11 -0.20 4.99
C GLN A 26 -3.42 -1.09 3.77
N PRO A 27 -4.70 -1.24 3.38
CA PRO A 27 -5.10 -2.02 2.20
C PRO A 27 -4.41 -1.58 0.90
N ILE A 28 -4.26 -2.53 -0.02
CA ILE A 28 -3.77 -2.29 -1.39
C ILE A 28 -4.96 -1.84 -2.23
N THR A 29 -5.09 -0.52 -2.38
CA THR A 29 -6.21 0.17 -3.05
C THR A 29 -5.68 1.23 -4.01
N GLY A 30 -6.54 1.71 -4.90
CA GLY A 30 -6.24 2.81 -5.84
C GLY A 30 -5.76 2.33 -7.21
N TYR A 31 -5.08 1.20 -7.28
CA TYR A 31 -4.59 0.63 -8.54
C TYR A 31 -5.74 0.20 -9.47
N ALA A 32 -6.90 -0.18 -8.92
CA ALA A 32 -8.07 -0.63 -9.68
C ALA A 32 -8.64 0.46 -10.62
N TYR A 33 -8.40 1.74 -10.31
CA TYR A 33 -8.85 2.88 -11.10
C TYR A 33 -7.93 3.24 -12.26
N GLU A 34 -6.75 2.61 -12.37
CA GLU A 34 -5.91 2.75 -13.56
C GLU A 34 -6.61 2.13 -14.77
N PRO A 35 -6.43 2.69 -15.98
CA PRO A 35 -6.88 2.05 -17.21
C PRO A 35 -6.15 0.73 -17.41
N LEU A 36 -6.80 -0.20 -18.11
CA LEU A 36 -6.10 -1.39 -18.61
C LEU A 36 -5.24 -0.96 -19.81
N LEU A 37 -3.94 -1.21 -19.73
CA LEU A 37 -2.92 -0.71 -20.67
C LEU A 37 -2.14 -1.88 -21.28
N THR A 38 -1.37 -1.61 -22.33
CA THR A 38 -0.35 -2.55 -22.82
C THR A 38 0.73 -2.78 -21.76
N LEU A 39 1.48 -3.88 -21.85
CA LEU A 39 2.53 -4.21 -20.88
C LEU A 39 3.62 -3.12 -20.82
N GLU A 40 3.98 -2.53 -21.97
CA GLU A 40 4.93 -1.44 -22.08
C GLU A 40 4.46 -0.20 -21.32
N GLU A 41 3.24 0.27 -21.60
CA GLU A 41 2.64 1.43 -20.94
C GLU A 41 2.42 1.21 -19.44
N ALA A 42 2.06 -0.02 -19.06
CA ALA A 42 1.88 -0.41 -17.67
C ALA A 42 3.20 -0.42 -16.89
N CYS A 43 4.31 -0.73 -17.57
CA CYS A 43 5.65 -0.77 -16.99
C CYS A 43 6.43 0.54 -17.12
N GLU A 44 5.95 1.53 -17.88
CA GLU A 44 6.62 2.81 -18.10
C GLU A 44 7.12 3.47 -16.79
N PRO A 45 6.32 3.56 -15.70
CA PRO A 45 6.79 4.17 -14.45
C PRO A 45 7.88 3.36 -13.73
N LEU A 46 8.10 2.10 -14.12
CA LEU A 46 9.02 1.17 -13.48
C LEU A 46 10.40 1.14 -14.15
N LEU A 47 10.58 1.81 -15.29
CA LEU A 47 11.85 1.78 -16.05
C LEU A 47 13.06 2.26 -15.25
N ASN A 48 12.86 3.18 -14.30
CA ASN A 48 13.90 3.68 -13.40
C ASN A 48 14.00 2.91 -12.07
N ILE A 49 13.11 1.93 -11.84
CA ILE A 49 13.02 1.15 -10.60
C ILE A 49 13.57 -0.26 -10.81
N VAL A 50 13.26 -0.87 -11.96
CA VAL A 50 13.63 -2.25 -12.30
C VAL A 50 14.65 -2.22 -13.44
N PRO A 51 15.92 -2.62 -13.18
CA PRO A 51 16.95 -2.64 -14.20
C PRO A 51 16.62 -3.58 -15.36
N ARG A 52 17.03 -3.20 -16.58
CA ARG A 52 16.88 -4.00 -17.82
C ARG A 52 15.43 -4.35 -18.18
N LEU A 53 14.44 -3.71 -17.55
CA LEU A 53 13.02 -4.03 -17.74
C LEU A 53 12.56 -4.07 -19.21
N PRO A 54 12.97 -3.16 -20.13
CA PRO A 54 12.54 -3.20 -21.54
C PRO A 54 12.82 -4.54 -22.24
N THR A 55 13.99 -5.13 -21.99
CA THR A 55 14.36 -6.42 -22.58
C THR A 55 13.42 -7.53 -22.11
N TYR A 56 13.10 -7.56 -20.82
CA TYR A 56 12.26 -8.60 -20.24
C TYR A 56 10.77 -8.42 -20.61
N ILE A 57 10.30 -7.17 -20.79
CA ILE A 57 8.98 -6.91 -21.37
C ILE A 57 8.88 -7.55 -22.76
N TRP A 58 9.86 -7.29 -23.62
CA TRP A 58 9.87 -7.85 -24.98
C TRP A 58 9.85 -9.38 -24.96
N ILE A 59 10.72 -10.01 -24.16
CA ILE A 59 10.76 -11.48 -24.02
C ILE A 59 9.42 -12.02 -23.51
N ALA A 60 8.80 -11.38 -22.51
CA ALA A 60 7.54 -11.83 -21.94
C ALA A 60 6.40 -11.79 -22.97
N LYS A 61 6.33 -10.74 -23.80
CA LYS A 61 5.33 -10.61 -24.87
C LYS A 61 5.53 -11.63 -25.98
N GLU A 62 6.77 -11.81 -26.43
CA GLU A 62 7.09 -12.76 -27.50
C GLU A 62 6.71 -14.20 -27.11
N ASN A 63 6.87 -14.55 -25.83
CA ASN A 63 6.51 -15.87 -25.29
C ASN A 63 5.05 -15.97 -24.82
N SER A 64 4.19 -14.99 -25.15
CA SER A 64 2.78 -14.97 -24.74
C SER A 64 1.82 -14.69 -25.91
N LYS A 65 2.22 -14.97 -27.16
CA LYS A 65 1.43 -14.68 -28.37
C LYS A 65 0.11 -15.44 -28.49
N THR A 66 0.03 -16.64 -27.91
CA THR A 66 -1.18 -17.49 -27.93
C THR A 66 -1.54 -17.91 -26.50
N PRO A 67 -2.10 -16.98 -25.71
CA PRO A 67 -2.41 -17.22 -24.30
C PRO A 67 -3.61 -18.17 -24.13
N ALA A 68 -3.62 -18.91 -23.02
CA ALA A 68 -4.77 -19.67 -22.55
C ALA A 68 -5.73 -18.80 -21.69
N ASP A 69 -6.75 -19.43 -21.10
CA ASP A 69 -7.63 -18.86 -20.07
C ASP A 69 -8.35 -17.55 -20.48
N ASP A 70 -8.62 -17.39 -21.77
CA ASP A 70 -9.21 -16.20 -22.38
C ASP A 70 -8.48 -14.88 -22.01
N LEU A 71 -7.20 -14.98 -21.66
CA LEU A 71 -6.35 -13.83 -21.40
C LEU A 71 -5.92 -13.18 -22.70
N THR A 72 -5.75 -11.86 -22.69
CA THR A 72 -5.04 -11.17 -23.76
C THR A 72 -3.54 -11.47 -23.71
N GLN A 73 -2.84 -11.19 -24.82
CA GLN A 73 -1.37 -11.29 -24.84
C GLN A 73 -0.73 -10.43 -23.73
N GLU A 74 -1.24 -9.21 -23.51
CA GLU A 74 -0.72 -8.28 -22.52
C GLU A 74 -0.89 -8.81 -21.08
N GLU A 75 -2.06 -9.41 -20.79
CA GLU A 75 -2.36 -10.02 -19.49
C GLU A 75 -1.49 -11.26 -19.21
N SER A 76 -1.39 -12.17 -20.19
CA SER A 76 -0.50 -13.33 -20.07
C SER A 76 0.97 -12.92 -19.95
N ALA A 77 1.41 -11.92 -20.73
CA ALA A 77 2.77 -11.42 -20.66
C ALA A 77 3.08 -10.74 -19.32
N ALA A 78 2.10 -10.08 -18.69
CA ALA A 78 2.27 -9.54 -17.35
C ALA A 78 2.55 -10.63 -16.31
N ILE A 79 1.83 -11.76 -16.37
CA ILE A 79 2.08 -12.93 -15.54
C ILE A 79 3.47 -13.50 -15.86
N ARG A 80 3.78 -13.71 -17.14
CA ARG A 80 5.09 -14.23 -17.56
C ARG A 80 6.22 -13.36 -17.03
N LEU A 81 6.13 -12.04 -17.19
CA LEU A 81 7.12 -11.07 -16.71
C LEU A 81 7.32 -11.14 -15.19
N TYR A 82 6.25 -11.24 -14.40
CA TYR A 82 6.35 -11.48 -12.96
C TYR A 82 7.10 -12.79 -12.68
N THR A 83 6.85 -13.81 -13.50
CA THR A 83 7.44 -15.13 -13.31
C THR A 83 8.86 -15.29 -13.86
N MET A 84 9.42 -14.31 -14.55
CA MET A 84 10.78 -14.43 -15.08
C MET A 84 11.84 -14.28 -13.99
N GLN A 85 12.94 -14.98 -14.15
CA GLN A 85 14.17 -14.71 -13.40
C GLN A 85 15.15 -13.98 -14.31
N TRP A 86 15.70 -12.88 -13.82
CA TRP A 86 16.70 -12.11 -14.51
C TRP A 86 18.07 -12.76 -14.36
N ASP A 87 18.88 -12.73 -15.41
CA ASP A 87 20.26 -13.22 -15.34
C ASP A 87 21.09 -12.36 -14.36
N THR A 88 21.73 -13.02 -13.40
CA THR A 88 22.52 -12.42 -12.32
C THR A 88 24.03 -12.51 -12.56
N SER A 89 24.46 -12.51 -13.83
CA SER A 89 25.87 -12.64 -14.26
C SER A 89 26.87 -11.81 -13.43
N ASP A 90 26.50 -10.61 -13.00
CA ASP A 90 27.45 -9.66 -12.39
C ASP A 90 27.15 -9.26 -10.94
N ASN A 91 25.96 -9.58 -10.42
CA ASN A 91 25.54 -9.22 -9.07
C ASN A 91 24.83 -10.39 -8.43
N LYS A 92 25.36 -10.93 -7.31
CA LYS A 92 24.75 -12.04 -6.54
C LYS A 92 23.30 -11.77 -6.08
N VAL A 93 22.78 -10.56 -6.26
CA VAL A 93 21.42 -10.17 -5.91
C VAL A 93 20.58 -10.07 -7.17
N ASP A 94 19.68 -11.04 -7.33
CA ASP A 94 18.62 -11.03 -8.33
C ASP A 94 17.77 -9.75 -8.22
N GLN A 95 17.62 -9.04 -9.35
CA GLN A 95 16.88 -7.77 -9.50
C GLN A 95 15.59 -7.96 -10.33
N SER A 96 15.06 -9.18 -10.34
CA SER A 96 13.83 -9.50 -11.07
C SER A 96 12.65 -8.64 -10.62
N LEU A 97 11.72 -8.36 -11.54
CA LEU A 97 10.54 -7.54 -11.26
C LEU A 97 9.78 -8.00 -10.01
N TYR A 98 9.57 -9.31 -9.84
CA TYR A 98 8.85 -9.85 -8.68
C TYR A 98 9.52 -9.49 -7.35
N ARG A 99 10.86 -9.38 -7.31
CA ARG A 99 11.57 -9.03 -6.07
C ARG A 99 11.32 -7.59 -5.68
N HIS A 100 11.38 -6.68 -6.64
CA HIS A 100 11.09 -5.27 -6.43
C HIS A 100 9.63 -5.06 -6.03
N LEU A 101 8.69 -5.71 -6.74
CA LEU A 101 7.27 -5.62 -6.43
C LEU A 101 6.95 -6.17 -5.03
N ASN A 102 7.38 -7.40 -4.74
CA ASN A 102 7.09 -8.05 -3.45
C ASN A 102 7.74 -7.33 -2.28
N ARG A 103 8.92 -6.71 -2.47
CA ARG A 103 9.49 -5.82 -1.45
C ARG A 103 8.61 -4.59 -1.23
N THR A 104 8.20 -3.93 -2.31
CA THR A 104 7.38 -2.71 -2.24
C THR A 104 6.03 -2.98 -1.57
N LEU A 105 5.41 -4.13 -1.84
CA LEU A 105 4.13 -4.55 -1.22
C LEU A 105 4.22 -4.70 0.30
N LYS A 106 5.39 -5.05 0.84
CA LYS A 106 5.65 -5.17 2.28
C LYS A 106 5.97 -3.84 2.95
N GLU A 107 6.13 -2.76 2.20
CA GLU A 107 6.43 -1.46 2.78
C GLU A 107 5.19 -0.80 3.41
N SER A 108 5.34 -0.27 4.62
CA SER A 108 4.21 0.41 5.30
C SER A 108 3.81 1.72 4.62
N ASP A 109 4.74 2.38 3.94
CA ASP A 109 4.43 3.56 3.14
C ASP A 109 3.81 3.15 1.79
N ARG A 110 2.49 3.22 1.71
CA ARG A 110 1.73 2.89 0.49
C ARG A 110 1.98 3.86 -0.67
N CYS A 111 2.58 5.02 -0.45
CA CYS A 111 2.93 5.93 -1.53
C CYS A 111 3.98 5.33 -2.47
N LYS A 112 4.87 4.47 -1.95
CA LYS A 112 5.89 3.77 -2.74
C LYS A 112 5.32 2.74 -3.71
N LEU A 113 4.08 2.31 -3.50
CA LEU A 113 3.40 1.39 -4.40
C LEU A 113 2.81 2.12 -5.63
N ARG A 114 2.68 3.45 -5.61
CA ARG A 114 2.05 4.20 -6.72
C ARG A 114 2.67 3.97 -8.10
N PRO A 115 4.01 3.92 -8.28
CA PRO A 115 4.60 3.61 -9.59
C PRO A 115 4.16 2.24 -10.14
N TRP A 116 3.77 1.32 -9.27
CA TRP A 116 3.33 -0.02 -9.63
C TRP A 116 1.86 -0.12 -10.01
N PHE A 117 1.05 0.93 -9.84
CA PHE A 117 -0.41 0.82 -9.98
C PHE A 117 -0.85 0.37 -11.38
N ARG A 118 -0.22 0.90 -12.44
CA ARG A 118 -0.54 0.49 -13.82
C ARG A 118 -0.19 -0.98 -14.08
N TYR A 119 0.99 -1.41 -13.62
CA TYR A 119 1.38 -2.82 -13.71
C TYR A 119 0.49 -3.73 -12.87
N LEU A 120 0.20 -3.35 -11.62
CA LEU A 120 -0.72 -4.07 -10.72
C LEU A 120 -2.11 -4.20 -11.33
N LYS A 121 -2.61 -3.15 -11.98
CA LYS A 121 -3.89 -3.18 -12.69
C LYS A 121 -3.91 -4.27 -13.76
N LEU A 122 -2.92 -4.29 -14.64
CA LEU A 122 -2.80 -5.29 -15.71
C LEU A 122 -2.62 -6.70 -15.12
N PHE A 123 -1.68 -6.85 -14.19
CA PHE A 123 -1.31 -8.13 -13.61
C PHE A 123 -2.43 -8.76 -12.77
N LEU A 124 -3.08 -7.99 -11.89
CA LEU A 124 -4.19 -8.51 -11.08
C LEU A 124 -5.45 -8.73 -11.92
N THR A 125 -5.67 -7.95 -12.98
CA THR A 125 -6.75 -8.26 -13.94
C THR A 125 -6.53 -9.63 -14.56
N ALA A 126 -5.30 -9.91 -15.03
CA ALA A 126 -4.93 -11.22 -15.59
C ALA A 126 -5.14 -12.36 -14.58
N LEU A 127 -4.63 -12.22 -13.36
CA LEU A 127 -4.75 -13.25 -12.32
C LEU A 127 -6.19 -13.51 -11.88
N VAL A 128 -7.02 -12.46 -11.78
CA VAL A 128 -8.40 -12.61 -11.30
C VAL A 128 -9.34 -13.15 -12.39
N LYS A 129 -8.99 -12.98 -13.68
CA LYS A 129 -9.67 -13.67 -14.79
C LYS A 129 -9.44 -15.18 -14.77
N ILE A 130 -8.26 -15.64 -14.33
CA ILE A 130 -8.01 -17.07 -14.12
C ILE A 130 -8.91 -17.54 -12.96
N PRO A 131 -9.71 -18.60 -13.15
CA PRO A 131 -10.54 -19.15 -12.08
C PRO A 131 -9.69 -19.53 -10.86
N PRO A 132 -10.18 -19.28 -9.62
CA PRO A 132 -9.50 -19.76 -8.44
C PRO A 132 -9.37 -21.28 -8.46
N SER A 133 -8.21 -21.80 -8.08
CA SER A 133 -8.05 -23.22 -7.82
C SER A 133 -9.01 -23.66 -6.71
N PRO A 134 -9.53 -24.89 -6.74
CA PRO A 134 -10.30 -25.45 -5.63
C PRO A 134 -9.51 -25.36 -4.32
N ARG A 135 -10.24 -25.33 -3.19
CA ARG A 135 -9.61 -25.37 -1.87
C ARG A 135 -8.71 -26.59 -1.75
N GLN A 136 -7.42 -26.36 -1.47
CA GLN A 136 -6.42 -27.42 -1.45
C GLN A 136 -5.19 -27.00 -0.63
N ILE A 137 -4.40 -28.01 -0.23
CA ILE A 137 -3.12 -27.75 0.44
C ILE A 137 -2.06 -27.38 -0.61
N VAL A 138 -1.42 -26.23 -0.43
CA VAL A 138 -0.25 -25.79 -1.19
C VAL A 138 0.95 -25.61 -0.27
N TRP A 139 2.14 -25.73 -0.85
CA TRP A 139 3.38 -25.77 -0.09
C TRP A 139 4.33 -24.63 -0.46
N ARG A 140 5.02 -24.09 0.55
CA ARG A 140 6.05 -23.07 0.36
C ARG A 140 7.23 -23.29 1.32
N GLY A 141 8.44 -23.38 0.78
CA GLY A 141 9.67 -23.56 1.56
C GLY A 141 10.41 -22.25 1.84
N VAL A 142 11.12 -22.18 2.97
CA VAL A 142 11.98 -21.04 3.34
C VAL A 142 13.21 -21.53 4.11
N HIS A 143 14.40 -21.05 3.75
CA HIS A 143 15.66 -21.35 4.44
C HIS A 143 15.88 -20.50 5.71
N LYS A 144 14.93 -20.54 6.65
CA LYS A 144 14.98 -19.84 7.94
C LYS A 144 14.03 -20.51 8.93
N ASN A 145 14.33 -20.46 10.23
CA ASN A 145 13.35 -20.79 11.27
C ASN A 145 12.42 -19.58 11.48
N LEU A 146 11.14 -19.75 11.17
CA LEU A 146 10.13 -18.71 11.30
C LEU A 146 9.12 -18.95 12.43
N VAL A 147 9.27 -20.01 13.23
CA VAL A 147 8.28 -20.39 14.26
C VAL A 147 7.89 -19.24 15.18
N LYS A 148 8.85 -18.38 15.55
CA LYS A 148 8.61 -17.22 16.43
C LYS A 148 7.71 -16.15 15.81
N ASP A 149 7.65 -16.07 14.49
CA ASP A 149 6.82 -15.11 13.76
C ASP A 149 5.41 -15.66 13.47
N TYR A 150 5.14 -16.94 13.78
CA TYR A 150 3.85 -17.60 13.57
C TYR A 150 3.38 -18.33 14.84
N PRO A 151 3.00 -17.63 15.92
CA PRO A 151 2.41 -18.27 17.09
C PRO A 151 1.09 -18.96 16.73
N THR A 152 0.83 -20.15 17.29
CA THR A 152 -0.42 -20.87 17.04
C THR A 152 -1.63 -20.09 17.57
N GLY A 153 -2.69 -19.99 16.78
CA GLY A 153 -3.90 -19.20 17.06
C GLY A 153 -3.82 -17.74 16.61
N ASP A 154 -2.63 -17.24 16.27
CA ASP A 154 -2.48 -15.89 15.76
C ASP A 154 -2.94 -15.78 14.30
N HIS A 155 -3.23 -14.54 13.90
CA HIS A 155 -3.57 -14.22 12.54
C HIS A 155 -2.43 -13.44 11.87
N VAL A 156 -2.09 -13.82 10.66
CA VAL A 156 -0.98 -13.24 9.89
C VAL A 156 -1.44 -12.83 8.50
N THR A 157 -0.79 -11.82 7.91
CA THR A 157 -1.08 -11.37 6.54
C THR A 157 0.18 -11.43 5.72
N TRP A 158 0.12 -12.08 4.56
CA TRP A 158 1.18 -12.04 3.56
C TRP A 158 0.87 -10.94 2.56
N TRP A 159 1.62 -9.83 2.65
CA TRP A 159 1.36 -8.64 1.85
C TRP A 159 1.89 -8.74 0.42
N ALA A 160 2.89 -9.57 0.20
CA ALA A 160 3.42 -9.88 -1.12
C ALA A 160 2.65 -11.02 -1.80
N PHE A 161 2.81 -11.13 -3.12
CA PHE A 161 2.44 -12.35 -3.83
C PHE A 161 3.31 -13.52 -3.34
N SER A 162 2.69 -14.70 -3.18
CA SER A 162 3.39 -15.87 -2.64
C SER A 162 3.28 -17.05 -3.59
N SER A 163 4.42 -17.42 -4.20
CA SER A 163 4.53 -18.61 -5.04
C SER A 163 4.53 -19.87 -4.17
N CYS A 164 3.61 -20.77 -4.44
CA CYS A 164 3.44 -22.05 -3.78
C CYS A 164 3.36 -23.17 -4.82
N THR A 165 3.66 -24.40 -4.43
CA THR A 165 3.63 -25.56 -5.33
C THR A 165 2.69 -26.61 -4.78
N LEU A 166 2.08 -27.38 -5.68
CA LEU A 166 1.35 -28.61 -5.34
C LEU A 166 2.29 -29.82 -5.22
N SER A 167 3.50 -29.72 -5.78
CA SER A 167 4.43 -30.82 -5.90
C SER A 167 5.41 -30.84 -4.73
N MET A 168 5.17 -31.70 -3.74
CA MET A 168 6.15 -31.96 -2.67
C MET A 168 7.53 -32.37 -3.19
N PRO A 169 7.66 -33.20 -4.25
CA PRO A 169 8.98 -33.55 -4.80
C PRO A 169 9.83 -32.36 -5.20
N VAL A 170 9.22 -31.26 -5.66
CA VAL A 170 9.95 -30.02 -5.99
C VAL A 170 10.68 -29.48 -4.76
N LEU A 171 10.10 -29.63 -3.56
CA LEU A 171 10.67 -29.13 -2.31
C LEU A 171 11.85 -29.98 -1.80
N GLU A 172 11.95 -31.24 -2.17
CA GLU A 172 13.06 -32.10 -1.73
C GLU A 172 14.41 -31.71 -2.33
N SER A 173 14.42 -30.99 -3.45
CA SER A 173 15.65 -30.50 -4.06
C SER A 173 16.27 -29.41 -3.19
N ASP A 174 17.61 -29.46 -3.03
CA ASP A 174 18.40 -28.43 -2.32
C ASP A 174 18.24 -27.03 -2.93
N LEU A 175 17.72 -26.95 -4.16
CA LEU A 175 17.40 -25.71 -4.84
C LEU A 175 16.08 -25.07 -4.35
N TYR A 176 15.29 -25.76 -3.51
CA TYR A 176 14.00 -25.29 -2.99
C TYR A 176 13.97 -25.29 -1.46
N LEU A 177 13.80 -26.44 -0.82
CA LEU A 177 13.89 -26.53 0.64
C LEU A 177 15.11 -27.37 1.06
N GLY A 178 15.43 -28.39 0.26
CA GLY A 178 16.49 -29.32 0.55
C GLY A 178 16.24 -30.15 1.81
N LYS A 179 17.22 -31.00 2.11
CA LYS A 179 17.18 -31.92 3.25
C LYS A 179 17.98 -31.43 4.45
N GLU A 180 18.76 -30.36 4.27
CA GLU A 180 19.73 -29.87 5.26
C GLU A 180 19.50 -28.38 5.59
N GLY A 181 20.09 -27.94 6.71
CA GLY A 181 19.99 -26.57 7.18
C GLY A 181 18.65 -26.19 7.82
N THR A 182 18.66 -25.09 8.56
CA THR A 182 17.48 -24.52 9.22
C THR A 182 16.46 -24.03 8.22
N ARG A 183 15.27 -24.62 8.23
CA ARG A 183 14.25 -24.40 7.20
C ARG A 183 12.82 -24.53 7.72
N THR A 184 11.93 -23.70 7.18
CA THR A 184 10.49 -23.72 7.45
C THR A 184 9.73 -24.13 6.20
N LEU A 185 8.85 -25.11 6.33
CA LEU A 185 7.88 -25.51 5.33
C LEU A 185 6.49 -25.03 5.76
N PHE A 186 5.85 -24.21 4.93
CA PHE A 186 4.46 -23.85 5.11
C PHE A 186 3.55 -24.89 4.44
N SER A 187 2.64 -25.45 5.21
CA SER A 187 1.49 -26.21 4.74
C SER A 187 0.28 -25.28 4.76
N ILE A 188 -0.26 -24.94 3.59
CA ILE A 188 -1.25 -23.87 3.48
C ILE A 188 -2.55 -24.43 2.92
N ASP A 189 -3.60 -24.45 3.72
CA ASP A 189 -4.98 -24.69 3.26
C ASP A 189 -5.49 -23.43 2.57
N ALA A 190 -5.28 -23.36 1.25
CA ALA A 190 -5.57 -22.19 0.41
C ALA A 190 -6.95 -22.29 -0.22
N ILE A 191 -7.67 -21.17 -0.28
CA ILE A 191 -9.06 -21.09 -0.80
C ILE A 191 -9.17 -20.34 -2.14
N ASN A 192 -8.17 -19.55 -2.54
CA ASN A 192 -8.27 -18.74 -3.76
C ASN A 192 -6.95 -18.63 -4.55
N GLY A 193 -6.08 -19.64 -4.45
CA GLY A 193 -4.85 -19.69 -5.24
C GLY A 193 -5.13 -19.60 -6.74
N ARG A 194 -4.19 -19.05 -7.51
CA ARG A 194 -4.27 -18.99 -8.99
C ARG A 194 -3.24 -19.91 -9.60
N THR A 195 -3.69 -20.89 -10.37
CA THR A 195 -2.81 -21.74 -11.17
C THR A 195 -2.31 -20.95 -12.36
N ILE A 196 -1.02 -20.59 -12.37
CA ILE A 196 -0.44 -19.74 -13.43
C ILE A 196 0.45 -20.52 -14.41
N ARG A 197 0.41 -21.85 -14.37
CA ARG A 197 1.27 -22.74 -15.16
C ARG A 197 1.29 -22.41 -16.65
N ALA A 198 0.13 -22.13 -17.25
CA ALA A 198 0.01 -21.82 -18.67
C ALA A 198 0.65 -20.47 -19.06
N HIS A 199 0.85 -19.58 -18.09
CA HIS A 199 1.33 -18.22 -18.29
C HIS A 199 2.71 -17.97 -17.66
N SER A 200 3.22 -18.91 -16.88
CA SER A 200 4.52 -18.81 -16.19
C SER A 200 5.69 -19.06 -17.14
N GLN A 201 6.83 -18.47 -16.81
CA GLN A 201 8.13 -18.81 -17.39
C GLN A 201 8.54 -20.25 -17.06
N PHE A 202 8.06 -20.78 -15.93
CA PHE A 202 8.34 -22.14 -15.46
C PHE A 202 7.07 -22.98 -15.52
N THR A 203 6.96 -23.83 -16.53
CA THR A 203 5.73 -24.59 -16.82
C THR A 203 5.66 -25.94 -16.10
N THR A 204 6.71 -26.36 -15.41
CA THR A 204 6.85 -27.69 -14.78
C THR A 204 6.58 -27.72 -13.28
N GLU A 205 6.42 -26.55 -12.64
CA GLU A 205 6.45 -26.43 -11.18
C GLU A 205 5.06 -26.46 -10.53
N ASP A 206 4.01 -26.59 -11.34
CA ASP A 206 2.59 -26.50 -10.92
C ASP A 206 2.37 -25.33 -9.95
N GLU A 207 2.88 -24.14 -10.35
CA GLU A 207 2.89 -22.93 -9.52
C GLU A 207 1.45 -22.46 -9.23
N ILE A 208 1.12 -22.41 -7.94
CA ILE A 208 -0.06 -21.75 -7.40
C ILE A 208 0.39 -20.43 -6.79
N LEU A 209 -0.10 -19.32 -7.34
CA LEU A 209 0.18 -17.99 -6.83
C LEU A 209 -0.93 -17.54 -5.87
N LEU A 210 -0.55 -17.23 -4.62
CA LEU A 210 -1.43 -16.53 -3.69
C LEU A 210 -1.32 -15.01 -3.91
N LEU A 211 -2.46 -14.34 -3.87
CA LEU A 211 -2.58 -12.90 -4.09
C LEU A 211 -2.02 -12.09 -2.89
N PRO A 212 -1.63 -10.82 -3.07
CA PRO A 212 -1.13 -9.99 -1.99
C PRO A 212 -2.25 -9.66 -0.99
N GLY A 213 -1.88 -9.49 0.27
CA GLY A 213 -2.85 -9.28 1.35
C GLY A 213 -3.60 -10.57 1.72
N THR A 214 -3.02 -11.75 1.46
CA THR A 214 -3.63 -13.02 1.89
C THR A 214 -3.58 -13.13 3.40
N TYR A 215 -4.73 -13.42 4.01
CA TYR A 215 -4.93 -13.49 5.45
C TYR A 215 -5.02 -14.94 5.92
N PHE A 216 -4.34 -15.27 7.02
CA PHE A 216 -4.27 -16.63 7.55
C PHE A 216 -4.48 -16.68 9.05
N GLU A 217 -5.00 -17.81 9.52
CA GLU A 217 -4.87 -18.27 10.92
C GLU A 217 -3.73 -19.31 10.99
N VAL A 218 -2.87 -19.20 12.00
CA VAL A 218 -1.85 -20.21 12.27
C VAL A 218 -2.47 -21.37 13.06
N LYS A 219 -2.65 -22.53 12.42
CA LYS A 219 -3.35 -23.67 13.02
C LYS A 219 -2.47 -24.52 13.93
N SER A 220 -1.23 -24.76 13.52
CA SER A 220 -0.31 -25.62 14.27
C SER A 220 1.12 -25.46 13.78
N ILE A 221 2.06 -25.86 14.64
CA ILE A 221 3.49 -25.94 14.33
C ILE A 221 3.97 -27.35 14.66
N LEU A 222 4.75 -27.94 13.77
CA LEU A 222 5.33 -29.27 13.94
C LEU A 222 6.84 -29.22 13.64
N ASN A 223 7.65 -29.89 14.45
CA ASN A 223 9.11 -29.98 14.25
C ASN A 223 9.48 -31.47 14.08
N PRO A 224 9.27 -32.05 12.88
CA PRO A 224 9.38 -33.50 12.69
C PRO A 224 10.83 -34.00 12.61
N ALA A 225 11.78 -33.10 12.35
CA ALA A 225 13.20 -33.40 12.28
C ALA A 225 14.02 -32.21 12.77
N ALA A 226 15.30 -32.45 13.07
CA ALA A 226 16.23 -31.37 13.38
C ALA A 226 16.23 -30.34 12.24
N ASP A 227 16.20 -29.07 12.61
CA ASP A 227 16.26 -27.93 11.70
C ASP A 227 15.10 -27.81 10.69
N LEU A 228 14.09 -28.68 10.74
CA LEU A 228 12.88 -28.60 9.93
C LEU A 228 11.68 -28.20 10.79
N TYR A 229 11.07 -27.09 10.43
CA TYR A 229 9.86 -26.55 11.05
C TYR A 229 8.72 -26.57 10.03
N ILE A 230 7.57 -27.10 10.40
CA ILE A 230 6.36 -27.08 9.58
C ILE A 230 5.35 -26.17 10.24
N VAL A 231 4.89 -25.14 9.51
CA VAL A 231 3.83 -24.22 9.97
C VAL A 231 2.59 -24.47 9.13
N HIS A 232 1.49 -24.84 9.79
CA HIS A 232 0.19 -25.01 9.13
C HIS A 232 -0.57 -23.68 9.18
N LEU A 233 -0.86 -23.13 7.99
CA LEU A 233 -1.69 -21.95 7.81
C LEU A 233 -3.03 -22.35 7.18
N GLN A 234 -4.11 -21.79 7.72
CA GLN A 234 -5.42 -21.83 7.09
C GLN A 234 -5.72 -20.47 6.51
N GLN A 235 -5.97 -20.41 5.20
CA GLN A 235 -6.35 -19.16 4.57
C GLN A 235 -7.78 -18.79 4.98
N MET A 236 -7.95 -17.53 5.40
CA MET A 236 -9.21 -16.98 5.85
C MET A 236 -9.64 -15.84 4.92
N ILE A 237 -10.96 -15.62 4.83
CA ILE A 237 -11.48 -14.37 4.25
C ILE A 237 -11.24 -13.27 5.29
N PRO A 238 -10.54 -12.18 4.95
CA PRO A 238 -10.26 -11.13 5.91
C PRO A 238 -11.55 -10.37 6.29
N PRO A 239 -11.65 -9.85 7.53
CA PRO A 239 -12.83 -9.10 7.99
C PRO A 239 -13.03 -7.77 7.22
N HIS A 240 -11.99 -7.28 6.57
CA HIS A 240 -11.98 -6.08 5.74
C HIS A 240 -11.23 -6.33 4.44
N VAL A 241 -11.55 -5.57 3.40
CA VAL A 241 -10.84 -5.62 2.11
C VAL A 241 -9.37 -5.23 2.31
N LEU A 242 -8.47 -6.19 2.11
CA LEU A 242 -7.02 -5.97 2.13
C LEU A 242 -6.45 -5.72 0.72
N LEU A 243 -7.13 -6.24 -0.30
CA LEU A 243 -6.81 -6.06 -1.71
C LEU A 243 -8.09 -5.65 -2.46
N GLU A 244 -8.09 -4.46 -3.05
CA GLU A 244 -9.21 -3.98 -3.88
C GLU A 244 -9.34 -4.84 -5.15
N PRO A 245 -10.50 -5.38 -5.52
CA PRO A 245 -10.77 -5.98 -6.83
C PRO A 245 -10.28 -5.14 -8.03
N PRO A 246 -9.63 -5.77 -9.04
CA PRO A 246 -9.07 -5.04 -10.18
C PRO A 246 -10.15 -4.51 -11.13
N PHE A 247 -11.34 -5.10 -11.16
CA PHE A 247 -12.48 -4.63 -11.97
C PHE A 247 -13.79 -4.95 -11.25
N LYS A 248 -14.88 -4.38 -11.76
CA LYS A 248 -16.21 -4.58 -11.19
C LYS A 248 -16.60 -6.06 -11.32
N ASP A 249 -17.21 -6.60 -10.28
CA ASP A 249 -17.70 -7.99 -10.24
C ASP A 249 -16.56 -9.05 -10.27
N ALA A 250 -15.31 -8.63 -10.04
CA ALA A 250 -14.17 -9.54 -9.99
C ALA A 250 -14.17 -10.40 -8.72
N GLU A 251 -14.07 -11.72 -8.87
CA GLU A 251 -14.11 -12.69 -7.78
C GLU A 251 -12.70 -12.98 -7.23
N ILE A 252 -12.31 -12.29 -6.16
CA ILE A 252 -11.04 -12.58 -5.47
C ILE A 252 -11.13 -13.89 -4.69
N PHE A 253 -12.24 -14.10 -3.97
CA PHE A 253 -12.51 -15.30 -3.18
C PHE A 253 -13.58 -16.15 -3.86
N PRO A 254 -13.55 -17.48 -3.73
CA PRO A 254 -14.62 -18.32 -4.23
C PRO A 254 -15.93 -17.96 -3.53
N ILE A 255 -17.02 -17.94 -4.29
CA ILE A 255 -18.38 -17.79 -3.74
C ILE A 255 -18.69 -19.06 -2.95
N SER A 256 -18.72 -18.97 -1.62
CA SER A 256 -19.16 -20.08 -0.78
C SER A 256 -20.68 -20.23 -0.92
N ASN A 257 -21.14 -21.43 -1.28
CA ASN A 257 -22.57 -21.77 -1.27
C ASN A 257 -23.17 -21.87 0.14
N THR A 258 -22.37 -21.64 1.19
CA THR A 258 -22.77 -21.65 2.59
C THR A 258 -21.84 -20.71 3.36
N GLU A 259 -22.40 -19.83 4.18
CA GLU A 259 -21.78 -18.68 4.88
C GLU A 259 -21.76 -17.39 4.04
N SER A 260 -22.65 -16.49 4.44
CA SER A 260 -22.78 -15.13 3.93
C SER A 260 -21.43 -14.40 4.03
N ILE A 261 -20.84 -14.10 2.88
CA ILE A 261 -19.73 -13.15 2.77
C ILE A 261 -20.15 -11.86 3.51
N PRO A 262 -19.37 -11.35 4.47
CA PRO A 262 -19.68 -10.10 5.17
C PRO A 262 -20.07 -9.00 4.19
N GLU A 263 -21.17 -8.29 4.45
CA GLU A 263 -21.71 -7.23 3.58
C GLU A 263 -20.67 -6.13 3.28
N SER A 264 -19.64 -6.00 4.12
CA SER A 264 -18.47 -5.13 3.94
C SER A 264 -17.56 -5.49 2.75
N LEU A 265 -17.64 -6.71 2.23
CA LEU A 265 -16.86 -7.20 1.09
C LEU A 265 -17.60 -7.07 -0.24
N TYR A 266 -18.93 -6.88 -0.22
CA TYR A 266 -19.69 -6.52 -1.41
C TYR A 266 -19.42 -5.06 -1.75
N PHE A 267 -18.89 -4.81 -2.94
CA PHE A 267 -18.79 -3.47 -3.50
C PHE A 267 -20.19 -2.87 -3.64
N ARG A 268 -20.62 -2.06 -2.65
CA ARG A 268 -21.90 -1.36 -2.69
C ARG A 268 -21.94 -0.47 -3.93
N LYS A 269 -22.99 -0.65 -4.73
CA LYS A 269 -23.35 -0.03 -6.03
C LYS A 269 -23.35 1.52 -6.12
N HIS A 270 -22.80 2.25 -5.14
CA HIS A 270 -22.80 3.71 -5.08
C HIS A 270 -21.39 4.27 -4.88
N SER A 271 -20.62 4.43 -5.97
CA SER A 271 -19.60 5.48 -6.04
C SER A 271 -19.25 5.84 -7.48
N GLN A 272 -20.22 6.40 -8.21
CA GLN A 272 -19.94 7.26 -9.38
C GLN A 272 -19.63 8.72 -8.99
N GLN A 273 -19.57 9.05 -7.70
CA GLN A 273 -19.09 10.36 -7.26
C GLN A 273 -17.59 10.30 -6.96
N PHE A 274 -16.81 10.77 -7.93
CA PHE A 274 -15.39 11.09 -7.84
C PHE A 274 -15.02 11.64 -6.44
N ARG A 275 -14.19 10.90 -5.69
CA ARG A 275 -13.66 11.36 -4.40
C ARG A 275 -12.68 12.54 -4.62
N PRO A 276 -12.87 13.71 -3.98
CA PRO A 276 -12.02 14.90 -4.18
C PRO A 276 -10.55 14.74 -3.76
N TRP A 277 -10.23 13.73 -2.92
CA TRP A 277 -8.86 13.50 -2.43
C TRP A 277 -7.85 13.21 -3.56
N TYR A 278 -8.30 12.61 -4.67
CA TYR A 278 -7.46 12.32 -5.84
C TYR A 278 -7.04 13.61 -6.58
N LYS A 279 -7.85 14.68 -6.55
CA LYS A 279 -7.49 16.00 -7.09
C LYS A 279 -6.52 16.75 -6.19
N LYS A 280 -6.66 16.63 -4.85
CA LYS A 280 -5.83 17.37 -3.88
C LYS A 280 -4.34 16.98 -3.94
N ASN A 281 -4.02 15.72 -4.28
CA ASN A 281 -2.63 15.24 -4.33
C ASN A 281 -1.90 15.44 -5.67
N ARG A 282 -2.60 15.76 -6.77
CA ARG A 282 -1.95 16.29 -7.98
C ARG A 282 -1.41 17.70 -7.76
N ILE A 283 -2.08 18.49 -6.90
CA ILE A 283 -1.68 19.87 -6.57
C ILE A 283 -0.37 19.89 -5.77
N CYS A 284 -0.14 18.95 -4.84
CA CYS A 284 1.13 18.89 -4.08
C CYS A 284 2.36 18.65 -4.96
N VAL A 285 2.25 17.82 -6.00
CA VAL A 285 3.36 17.58 -6.95
C VAL A 285 3.63 18.84 -7.78
N SER A 286 2.58 19.56 -8.20
CA SER A 286 2.72 20.82 -8.95
C SER A 286 3.28 21.96 -8.09
N ILE A 287 2.90 22.06 -6.81
CA ILE A 287 3.44 23.08 -5.89
C ILE A 287 4.91 22.81 -5.58
N ALA A 288 5.29 21.55 -5.34
CA ALA A 288 6.69 21.19 -5.12
C ALA A 288 7.58 21.51 -6.34
N ALA A 289 7.07 21.23 -7.55
CA ALA A 289 7.75 21.60 -8.79
C ALA A 289 7.87 23.13 -8.97
N ALA A 290 6.82 23.89 -8.62
CA ALA A 290 6.85 25.35 -8.67
C ALA A 290 7.84 25.94 -7.65
N ILE A 291 7.89 25.42 -6.42
CA ILE A 291 8.85 25.84 -5.39
C ILE A 291 10.29 25.54 -5.82
N ALA A 292 10.55 24.35 -6.39
CA ALA A 292 11.87 24.02 -6.93
C ALA A 292 12.29 24.98 -8.04
N LEU A 293 11.37 25.37 -8.91
CA LEU A 293 11.63 26.31 -10.01
C LEU A 293 11.91 27.73 -9.49
N ILE A 294 11.19 28.18 -8.45
CA ILE A 294 11.46 29.46 -7.78
C ILE A 294 12.85 29.46 -7.12
N ILE A 295 13.23 28.37 -6.44
CA ILE A 295 14.56 28.25 -5.81
C ILE A 295 15.67 28.34 -6.87
N VAL A 296 15.52 27.66 -8.01
CA VAL A 296 16.48 27.74 -9.12
C VAL A 296 16.61 29.17 -9.66
N VAL A 297 15.50 29.88 -9.83
CA VAL A 297 15.50 31.28 -10.29
C VAL A 297 16.18 32.21 -9.28
N VAL A 298 15.91 32.05 -7.98
CA VAL A 298 16.55 32.86 -6.93
C VAL A 298 18.06 32.61 -6.87
N VAL A 299 18.49 31.36 -6.98
CA VAL A 299 19.92 31.02 -7.01
C VAL A 299 20.60 31.59 -8.25
N LEU A 300 19.98 31.50 -9.44
CA LEU A 300 20.51 32.10 -10.66
C LEU A 300 20.58 33.62 -10.58
N ALA A 301 19.58 34.28 -10.00
CA ALA A 301 19.57 35.73 -9.79
C ALA A 301 20.66 36.17 -8.80
N ALA A 302 20.93 35.41 -7.74
CA ALA A 302 22.01 35.69 -6.81
C ALA A 302 23.40 35.50 -7.45
N VAL A 303 23.56 34.47 -8.30
CA VAL A 303 24.82 34.21 -9.01
C VAL A 303 25.08 35.26 -10.10
N LEU A 304 24.04 35.73 -10.80
CA LEU A 304 24.15 36.74 -11.85
C LEU A 304 24.18 38.18 -11.31
N GLY A 305 23.54 38.45 -10.17
CA GLY A 305 23.49 39.76 -9.51
C GLY A 305 24.79 40.19 -8.82
N THR A 306 25.78 39.30 -8.70
CA THR A 306 27.12 39.64 -8.17
C THR A 306 28.06 40.26 -9.20
N ARG A 307 27.59 40.47 -10.44
CA ARG A 307 28.32 41.19 -11.48
C ARG A 307 27.54 42.43 -11.93
N ASN A 308 27.62 43.52 -11.16
CA ASN A 308 27.98 44.85 -11.67
C ASN A 308 27.84 45.96 -10.62
N THR A 309 28.81 46.88 -10.69
CA THR A 309 28.81 48.31 -10.32
C THR A 309 28.83 48.74 -8.85
N THR A 310 30.08 48.98 -8.42
CA THR A 310 30.55 50.13 -7.65
C THR A 310 29.80 51.44 -7.96
N SER A 311 29.31 52.13 -6.92
CA SER A 311 29.36 53.59 -6.77
C SER A 311 28.93 54.01 -5.36
N THR A 312 29.81 54.79 -4.74
CA THR A 312 29.70 55.52 -3.48
C THR A 312 28.66 56.64 -3.51
N VAL A 313 27.91 56.91 -2.42
CA VAL A 313 27.65 58.25 -1.79
C VAL A 313 26.96 58.08 -0.40
N THR A 314 27.74 58.39 0.64
CA THR A 314 27.53 59.29 1.81
C THR A 314 26.17 59.46 2.55
N LEU A 315 26.19 59.04 3.84
CA LEU A 315 25.60 59.60 5.09
C LEU A 315 24.18 60.19 5.16
N ALA A 316 23.36 59.63 6.07
CA ALA A 316 22.85 60.36 7.24
C ALA A 316 22.41 59.38 8.36
N THR A 317 23.06 59.53 9.51
CA THR A 317 22.73 58.92 10.81
C THR A 317 21.43 59.47 11.38
N ASN A 318 20.64 58.64 12.05
CA ASN A 318 20.13 58.98 13.37
C ASN A 318 19.70 57.72 14.15
N THR A 319 20.40 57.57 15.27
CA THR A 319 20.27 56.56 16.31
C THR A 319 19.12 56.93 17.25
N THR A 320 18.22 56.00 17.57
CA THR A 320 17.68 55.91 18.94
C THR A 320 17.20 54.49 19.24
N THR A 321 17.90 53.85 20.17
CA THR A 321 17.58 52.60 20.85
C THR A 321 16.54 52.88 21.94
N THR A 322 15.54 52.02 22.16
CA THR A 322 15.11 51.58 23.51
C THR A 322 14.22 50.34 23.40
N THR A 323 14.64 49.29 24.12
CA THR A 323 13.99 48.01 24.38
C THR A 323 12.90 48.18 25.48
N THR A 324 11.81 47.40 25.46
CA THR A 324 11.34 46.52 26.56
C THR A 324 9.85 46.13 26.41
N THR A 325 9.66 44.81 26.49
CA THR A 325 8.54 43.93 26.86
C THR A 325 7.40 44.54 27.72
N THR A 326 6.14 44.13 27.49
CA THR A 326 5.31 43.26 28.36
C THR A 326 3.79 43.47 28.14
N THR A 327 3.11 42.32 28.12
CA THR A 327 1.68 41.96 28.10
C THR A 327 0.72 42.83 28.96
N THR A 328 -0.53 43.02 28.52
CA THR A 328 -1.80 42.43 29.03
C THR A 328 -3.02 43.38 29.01
N THR A 329 -4.18 42.79 28.69
CA THR A 329 -5.58 43.08 29.12
C THR A 329 -6.44 44.20 28.49
N VAL A 330 -7.42 43.72 27.69
CA VAL A 330 -8.89 43.90 27.75
C VAL A 330 -9.46 45.29 28.06
N ASN A 331 -10.32 45.78 27.15
CA ASN A 331 -11.49 46.56 27.55
C ASN A 331 -12.72 46.23 26.68
N THR A 332 -13.81 45.97 27.38
CA THR A 332 -15.18 45.68 26.96
C THR A 332 -15.95 46.95 26.62
N GLY A 333 -16.80 46.90 25.59
CA GLY A 333 -17.81 47.93 25.33
C GLY A 333 -19.00 47.35 24.56
N SER A 334 -20.16 47.31 25.22
CA SER A 334 -21.45 46.86 24.70
C SER A 334 -22.36 48.07 24.44
N PHE A 335 -23.07 48.12 23.31
CA PHE A 335 -24.23 49.01 23.12
C PHE A 335 -25.39 48.30 22.39
N TYR A 336 -26.48 48.18 23.15
CA TYR A 336 -27.94 48.14 22.91
C TYR A 336 -28.62 47.51 21.68
N TYR A 337 -29.70 46.79 22.03
CA TYR A 337 -30.67 46.01 21.26
C TYR A 337 -31.85 46.83 20.73
N ASN A 338 -32.39 46.43 19.56
CA ASN A 338 -33.77 46.53 19.08
C ASN A 338 -33.79 45.80 17.73
N GLY A 339 -34.60 44.80 17.36
CA GLY A 339 -35.73 44.06 17.88
C GLY A 339 -36.22 43.17 16.71
N LEU A 340 -36.93 42.07 17.00
CA LEU A 340 -37.49 41.00 16.13
C LEU A 340 -36.70 39.66 16.15
N LEU A 341 -37.30 38.63 16.78
CA LEU A 341 -36.86 37.22 16.90
C LEU A 341 -36.85 36.50 15.52
N PRO A 342 -36.01 35.46 15.24
CA PRO A 342 -35.97 34.19 16.02
C PRO A 342 -34.63 33.38 16.09
N ASP A 343 -34.57 32.38 16.99
CA ASP A 343 -33.75 31.14 16.97
C ASP A 343 -32.20 31.22 17.18
N PRO A 344 -31.49 30.07 17.35
CA PRO A 344 -31.25 29.35 18.61
C PRO A 344 -29.76 29.36 19.03
N VAL A 345 -29.50 28.95 20.28
CA VAL A 345 -28.20 28.60 20.94
C VAL A 345 -26.94 28.70 20.07
N SER A 346 -25.99 29.57 20.48
CA SER A 346 -24.74 29.85 19.76
C SER A 346 -23.99 28.57 19.37
N VAL A 347 -23.70 28.45 18.09
CA VAL A 347 -23.01 27.32 17.47
C VAL A 347 -21.55 27.34 17.91
N ALA A 348 -21.10 26.33 18.63
CA ALA A 348 -19.69 26.15 18.95
C ALA A 348 -18.91 25.87 17.65
N GLU A 349 -17.93 26.73 17.32
CA GLU A 349 -17.00 26.46 16.23
C GLU A 349 -15.90 25.54 16.76
N ALA A 350 -15.83 24.32 16.23
CA ALA A 350 -14.78 23.35 16.55
C ALA A 350 -13.78 23.26 15.39
N PHE A 351 -12.49 23.25 15.73
CA PHE A 351 -11.39 23.10 14.79
C PHE A 351 -10.32 22.19 15.41
N TYR A 352 -9.51 21.55 14.56
CA TYR A 352 -8.49 20.60 14.99
C TYR A 352 -7.14 20.93 14.39
N ALA A 353 -6.08 20.60 15.13
CA ALA A 353 -4.69 20.70 14.67
C ALA A 353 -4.05 19.31 14.71
N PHE A 354 -3.15 19.06 13.76
CA PHE A 354 -2.41 17.80 13.67
C PHE A 354 -0.91 18.12 13.65
N ASP A 355 -0.20 17.72 14.69
CA ASP A 355 1.26 17.84 14.76
C ASP A 355 1.86 16.52 15.24
N GLY A 356 2.84 15.98 14.50
CA GLY A 356 3.70 14.89 14.97
C GLY A 356 3.06 13.63 15.57
N ASN A 357 1.86 13.20 15.13
CA ASN A 357 1.02 12.09 15.64
C ASN A 357 0.08 12.43 16.82
N LEU A 358 0.02 13.67 17.28
CA LEU A 358 -1.00 14.14 18.23
C LEU A 358 -2.16 14.82 17.49
N LEU A 359 -3.39 14.45 17.86
CA LEU A 359 -4.60 15.17 17.45
C LEU A 359 -5.06 16.04 18.61
N ASP A 360 -4.98 17.35 18.41
CA ASP A 360 -5.52 18.33 19.35
C ASP A 360 -6.84 18.88 18.82
N LEU A 361 -7.84 18.99 19.69
CA LEU A 361 -9.16 19.48 19.32
C LEU A 361 -9.54 20.68 20.17
N TYR A 362 -9.97 21.73 19.50
CA TYR A 362 -10.27 23.02 20.09
C TYR A 362 -11.71 23.43 19.74
N SER A 363 -12.37 24.11 20.67
CA SER A 363 -13.68 24.70 20.45
C SER A 363 -13.70 26.12 20.99
N ARG A 364 -14.35 27.03 20.23
CA ARG A 364 -14.58 28.39 20.69
C ARG A 364 -15.94 28.50 21.36
N ARG A 365 -15.95 28.82 22.66
CA ARG A 365 -17.17 29.07 23.44
C ARG A 365 -17.12 30.48 24.01
N ASN A 366 -18.12 31.30 23.70
CA ASN A 366 -18.22 32.69 24.18
C ASN A 366 -16.95 33.53 23.93
N GLY A 367 -16.24 33.29 22.82
CA GLY A 367 -15.02 33.99 22.44
C GLY A 367 -13.72 33.38 22.98
N GLU A 368 -13.79 32.44 23.92
CA GLU A 368 -12.64 31.77 24.54
C GLU A 368 -12.36 30.42 23.86
N VAL A 369 -11.08 30.08 23.66
CA VAL A 369 -10.66 28.82 23.04
C VAL A 369 -10.42 27.79 24.15
N ILE A 370 -11.18 26.71 24.12
CA ILE A 370 -11.10 25.62 25.09
C ILE A 370 -10.78 24.33 24.33
N GLY A 371 -9.70 23.63 24.69
CA GLY A 371 -9.25 22.44 23.99
C GLY A 371 -7.95 21.86 24.56
N GLY A 372 -7.52 20.72 24.03
CA GLY A 372 -6.31 20.03 24.45
C GLY A 372 -6.08 18.74 23.67
N SER A 373 -5.01 18.03 24.03
CA SER A 373 -4.65 16.78 23.37
C SER A 373 -5.62 15.65 23.71
N ILE A 374 -5.96 14.84 22.70
CA ILE A 374 -6.90 13.73 22.85
C ILE A 374 -6.15 12.40 22.67
N ASP A 375 -6.27 11.51 23.67
CA ASP A 375 -5.60 10.20 23.69
C ASP A 375 -6.12 9.24 22.60
N TYR A 376 -7.41 9.28 22.25
CA TYR A 376 -7.97 8.52 21.12
C TYR A 376 -9.34 9.04 20.64
N VAL A 377 -9.66 8.81 19.36
CA VAL A 377 -10.97 9.13 18.77
C VAL A 377 -11.71 7.84 18.42
N LYS A 378 -12.96 7.69 18.88
CA LYS A 378 -13.83 6.55 18.55
C LYS A 378 -14.99 7.01 17.67
N GLY A 379 -14.91 6.81 16.36
CA GLY A 379 -16.03 7.05 15.43
C GLY A 379 -15.64 7.77 14.13
N TYR A 380 -16.56 7.74 13.17
CA TYR A 380 -16.37 8.27 11.82
C TYR A 380 -16.35 9.80 11.79
N VAL A 381 -15.33 10.38 11.15
CA VAL A 381 -15.37 11.77 10.69
C VAL A 381 -15.97 11.80 9.29
N ALA A 382 -17.30 11.78 9.22
CA ALA A 382 -18.04 12.07 8.00
C ALA A 382 -19.17 13.03 8.35
N TYR A 383 -18.98 14.30 7.97
CA TYR A 383 -19.97 15.39 7.96
C TYR A 383 -20.92 15.50 9.17
N GLY A 384 -20.62 16.46 10.05
CA GLY A 384 -21.64 17.09 10.90
C GLY A 384 -21.55 16.84 12.40
N GLN A 385 -21.05 15.68 12.85
CA GLN A 385 -21.04 15.32 14.28
C GLN A 385 -19.82 14.49 14.66
N ALA A 386 -19.21 14.80 15.81
CA ALA A 386 -18.26 13.92 16.48
C ALA A 386 -18.62 13.80 17.97
N VAL A 387 -18.42 12.59 18.52
CA VAL A 387 -18.51 12.35 19.96
C VAL A 387 -17.08 12.23 20.48
N VAL A 388 -16.71 13.14 21.37
CA VAL A 388 -15.36 13.17 21.97
C VAL A 388 -15.47 12.70 23.41
N LEU A 389 -14.64 11.74 23.77
CA LEU A 389 -14.55 11.19 25.12
C LEU A 389 -13.28 11.74 25.78
N ASN A 390 -13.43 12.66 26.72
CA ASN A 390 -12.34 13.01 27.63
C ASN A 390 -12.70 12.54 29.04
N GLN A 391 -11.89 11.61 29.54
CA GLN A 391 -11.71 10.97 30.86
C GLN A 391 -12.81 10.96 31.95
N SER A 392 -14.02 11.47 31.75
CA SER A 392 -15.17 11.20 32.63
C SER A 392 -16.54 11.51 32.00
N ILE A 393 -16.63 12.25 30.88
CA ILE A 393 -17.91 12.66 30.29
C ILE A 393 -17.84 12.63 28.76
N ALA A 394 -18.84 12.02 28.11
CA ALA A 394 -19.01 12.08 26.66
C ALA A 394 -19.58 13.43 26.24
N THR A 395 -18.87 14.15 25.37
CA THR A 395 -19.33 15.45 24.84
C THR A 395 -19.58 15.34 23.34
N GLN A 396 -20.80 15.65 22.91
CA GLN A 396 -21.17 15.72 21.50
C GLN A 396 -20.78 17.10 20.93
N ILE A 397 -20.08 17.11 19.81
CA ILE A 397 -19.63 18.32 19.12
C ILE A 397 -20.21 18.32 17.69
N ASN A 398 -20.91 19.39 17.34
CA ASN A 398 -21.41 19.61 15.98
C ASN A 398 -20.35 20.37 15.17
N MET A 399 -19.89 19.77 14.08
CA MET A 399 -18.90 20.40 13.18
C MET A 399 -19.61 20.87 11.90
N LYS A 400 -19.67 22.17 11.64
CA LYS A 400 -20.14 22.71 10.36
C LYS A 400 -18.96 22.90 9.38
N PRO A 401 -19.01 22.38 8.15
CA PRO A 401 -18.01 22.69 7.14
C PRO A 401 -18.17 24.15 6.67
N ILE A 402 -17.13 24.97 6.85
CA ILE A 402 -17.05 26.31 6.25
C ILE A 402 -16.53 26.16 4.83
N ILE A 403 -17.44 25.97 3.86
CA ILE A 403 -17.18 26.34 2.47
C ILE A 403 -18.48 26.93 1.91
N ALA A 404 -18.54 28.26 1.86
CA ALA A 404 -19.49 28.96 1.00
C ALA A 404 -19.01 28.76 -0.45
N LEU A 405 -19.83 28.08 -1.26
CA LEU A 405 -19.63 27.99 -2.70
C LEU A 405 -20.16 29.29 -3.31
N ASN A 406 -19.24 30.15 -3.79
CA ASN A 406 -19.50 31.10 -4.86
C ASN A 406 -18.63 30.70 -6.05
#